data_AF-B8J600-F1
#
_entry.id   AF-B8J600-F1
#
_cell.length_a   1.000
_cell.length_b   1.000
_cell.length_c   1.000
_cell.angle_alpha   90.00
_cell.angle_beta   90.00
_cell.angle_gamma   90.00
#
_symmetry.space_group_name_H-M   'P 1'
#
loop_
_entity.id
_entity.type
_entity.pdbx_description
1 polymer ?
#
loop_
_entity_poly.entity_id
_entity_poly.type
_entity_poly.pdbx_seq_one_letter_code
_entity_poly.pdbx_strand_id
1 'polypeptide(L)'
;MPRPAALAARLAVAALLATAACGGGGGGGASGPGGVPLDASRPGDALLISALGHYDAANALAAAARAATDPAVAAAKASDAIAEYRLAQADLRRLPVEFPQSIRLDNAAYLDGRCSYEVGTLSADPADFADARDRLDAAEAAFPASPLLDAVAYFEGRTRFQLAAIAQASAGASTAAVQAGYAAARDEFRRSRQASAAGTWADNAAYYLGRADYELGYLAVHPLETGAVAPADGTPEQAAAVASFDRAEAELAAVPAASSYFDNARYYLGRSHLEEPSDSTAAGWQALRTASLDAAVAAFGQVLGIPGSFYRDAAQYWRGRAHQSLAVYAADPAPELGAASADFHAVIAGASSWRDNALYHVLKAYLAWPAPGPYCSALRPGDASPASACAASGALSTLVASDPAFAASTYPALAASALSAAGCACP
;
A
#
# COMPACT_ATOMS: atom_id res chain seq x y z
N MET A 1 -14.89 4.17 10.48
CA MET A 1 -14.54 5.38 9.69
C MET A 1 -15.18 5.25 8.31
N PRO A 2 -15.79 6.31 7.74
CA PRO A 2 -16.26 6.25 6.37
C PRO A 2 -15.07 5.95 5.45
N ARG A 3 -15.16 4.88 4.67
CA ARG A 3 -14.15 4.57 3.65
C ARG A 3 -14.16 5.72 2.64
N PRO A 4 -12.99 6.22 2.19
CA PRO A 4 -12.98 7.13 1.04
C PRO A 4 -13.74 6.46 -0.11
N ALA A 5 -14.56 7.24 -0.82
CA ALA A 5 -15.50 6.78 -1.83
C ALA A 5 -14.87 5.71 -2.74
N ALA A 6 -15.62 4.67 -3.12
CA ALA A 6 -15.15 3.49 -3.84
C ALA A 6 -14.32 3.77 -5.11
N LEU A 7 -14.41 4.97 -5.69
CA LEU A 7 -13.54 5.45 -6.77
C LEU A 7 -12.10 5.72 -6.32
N ALA A 8 -11.91 6.31 -5.14
CA ALA A 8 -10.60 6.58 -4.54
C ALA A 8 -9.90 5.28 -4.10
N ALA A 9 -10.66 4.26 -3.67
CA ALA A 9 -10.11 2.93 -3.40
C ALA A 9 -9.61 2.25 -4.69
N ARG A 10 -10.34 2.40 -5.81
CA ARG A 10 -9.89 1.92 -7.14
C ARG A 10 -8.66 2.70 -7.66
N LEU A 11 -8.60 4.01 -7.44
CA LEU A 11 -7.44 4.84 -7.77
C LEU A 11 -6.23 4.58 -6.87
N ALA A 12 -6.43 4.29 -5.59
CA ALA A 12 -5.35 3.90 -4.66
C ALA A 12 -4.78 2.52 -5.02
N VAL A 13 -5.64 1.56 -5.41
CA VAL A 13 -5.21 0.28 -5.97
C VAL A 13 -4.46 0.50 -7.29
N ALA A 14 -4.93 1.37 -8.19
CA ALA A 14 -4.22 1.70 -9.44
C ALA A 14 -2.87 2.41 -9.20
N ALA A 15 -2.76 3.28 -8.20
CA ALA A 15 -1.51 3.93 -7.81
C ALA A 15 -0.52 2.96 -7.15
N LEU A 16 -1.02 2.00 -6.35
CA LEU A 16 -0.24 0.88 -5.79
C LEU A 16 0.26 -0.08 -6.88
N LEU A 17 -0.49 -0.24 -7.98
CA LEU A 17 -0.12 -1.06 -9.14
C LEU A 17 0.97 -0.38 -9.99
N ALA A 18 0.98 0.95 -10.10
CA ALA A 18 1.92 1.68 -10.97
C ALA A 18 3.36 1.77 -10.41
N THR A 19 3.51 1.91 -9.09
CA THR A 19 4.84 2.08 -8.45
C THR A 19 5.63 0.78 -8.32
N ALA A 20 4.97 -0.37 -8.49
CA ALA A 20 5.52 -1.65 -8.09
C ALA A 20 6.16 -2.45 -9.25
N ALA A 21 6.27 -1.84 -10.43
CA ALA A 21 6.95 -2.38 -11.62
C ALA A 21 8.20 -1.56 -12.00
N CYS A 22 8.72 -0.74 -11.09
CA CYS A 22 10.02 -0.07 -11.22
C CYS A 22 11.15 -0.90 -10.60
N GLY A 23 11.12 -2.20 -10.89
CA GLY A 23 12.26 -3.10 -10.77
C GLY A 23 12.66 -3.56 -12.16
N GLY A 24 12.88 -2.60 -13.06
CA GLY A 24 13.59 -2.86 -14.32
C GLY A 24 15.03 -3.20 -13.98
N GLY A 25 15.24 -4.42 -13.48
CA GLY A 25 16.55 -5.04 -13.37
C GLY A 25 17.08 -5.22 -14.78
N GLY A 26 17.66 -4.16 -15.32
CA GLY A 26 18.38 -4.20 -16.57
C GLY A 26 19.54 -5.17 -16.45
N GLY A 27 19.73 -5.97 -17.49
CA GLY A 27 21.06 -6.42 -17.87
C GLY A 27 21.57 -7.70 -17.24
N GLY A 28 20.77 -8.77 -17.25
CA GLY A 28 21.31 -10.12 -17.37
C GLY A 28 21.22 -10.57 -18.83
N GLY A 29 22.15 -10.15 -19.69
CA GLY A 29 22.09 -10.45 -21.12
C GLY A 29 21.96 -11.95 -21.41
N ALA A 30 21.04 -12.32 -22.30
CA ALA A 30 20.89 -13.59 -23.04
C ALA A 30 21.21 -14.91 -22.30
N SER A 31 21.20 -14.89 -20.97
CA SER A 31 21.51 -16.01 -20.11
C SER A 31 20.27 -16.16 -19.26
N GLY A 32 19.44 -17.15 -19.61
CA GLY A 32 18.31 -17.49 -18.75
C GLY A 32 18.82 -17.74 -17.32
N PRO A 33 18.03 -17.43 -16.29
CA PRO A 33 18.24 -17.90 -14.93
C PRO A 33 18.77 -19.35 -14.91
N GLY A 34 19.96 -19.54 -14.34
CA GLY A 34 20.74 -20.79 -14.43
C GLY A 34 22.10 -20.65 -15.14
N GLY A 35 22.40 -19.50 -15.73
CA GLY A 35 23.75 -19.16 -16.21
C GLY A 35 24.18 -19.86 -17.51
N VAL A 36 23.32 -20.66 -18.12
CA VAL A 36 23.58 -21.26 -19.44
C VAL A 36 23.18 -20.27 -20.54
N PRO A 37 24.11 -19.82 -21.40
CA PRO A 37 23.80 -18.92 -22.50
C PRO A 37 22.74 -19.51 -23.43
N LEU A 38 21.86 -18.64 -23.95
CA LEU A 38 20.88 -19.01 -24.97
C LEU A 38 21.58 -19.35 -26.29
N ASP A 39 21.22 -20.49 -26.87
CA ASP A 39 21.75 -20.98 -28.14
C ASP A 39 20.56 -21.41 -29.01
N ALA A 40 20.27 -20.67 -30.08
CA ALA A 40 19.13 -20.96 -30.96
C ALA A 40 19.16 -22.35 -31.61
N SER A 41 20.32 -23.02 -31.64
CA SER A 41 20.45 -24.40 -32.11
C SER A 41 20.07 -25.45 -31.05
N ARG A 42 19.98 -25.06 -29.77
CA ARG A 42 19.58 -25.94 -28.67
C ARG A 42 18.06 -26.13 -28.66
N PRO A 43 17.55 -27.36 -28.43
CA PRO A 43 16.11 -27.63 -28.33
C PRO A 43 15.40 -26.74 -27.30
N GLY A 44 14.40 -26.00 -27.76
CA GLY A 44 13.59 -25.08 -26.96
C GLY A 44 14.15 -23.65 -26.81
N ASP A 45 15.45 -23.43 -26.98
CA ASP A 45 16.03 -22.08 -26.79
C ASP A 45 15.48 -21.08 -27.83
N ALA A 46 15.17 -21.51 -29.05
CA ALA A 46 14.53 -20.64 -30.05
C ALA A 46 13.13 -20.14 -29.62
N LEU A 47 12.31 -20.99 -29.01
CA LEU A 47 11.01 -20.58 -28.46
C LEU A 47 11.19 -19.66 -27.26
N LEU A 48 12.14 -19.95 -26.36
CA LEU A 48 12.42 -19.09 -25.22
C LEU A 48 12.92 -17.71 -25.68
N ILE A 49 13.79 -17.64 -26.70
CA ILE A 49 14.25 -16.37 -27.29
C ILE A 49 13.06 -15.56 -27.83
N SER A 50 12.14 -16.20 -28.56
CA SER A 50 10.92 -15.56 -29.07
C SER A 50 10.06 -15.00 -27.93
N ALA A 51 9.80 -15.83 -26.91
CA ALA A 51 9.03 -15.43 -25.74
C ALA A 51 9.67 -14.26 -24.98
N LEU A 52 11.00 -14.26 -24.82
CA LEU A 52 11.74 -13.16 -24.19
C LEU A 52 11.61 -11.87 -25.00
N GLY A 53 11.64 -11.95 -26.34
CA GLY A 53 11.41 -10.79 -27.21
C GLY A 53 10.04 -10.15 -26.99
N HIS A 54 8.99 -10.97 -26.92
CA HIS A 54 7.63 -10.51 -26.58
C HIS A 54 7.54 -9.95 -25.16
N TYR A 55 8.14 -10.62 -24.18
CA TYR A 55 8.16 -10.18 -22.79
C TYR A 55 8.86 -8.82 -22.61
N ASP A 56 10.00 -8.60 -23.28
CA ASP A 56 10.73 -7.34 -23.24
C ASP A 56 9.95 -6.20 -23.93
N ALA A 57 9.30 -6.49 -25.08
CA ALA A 57 8.41 -5.55 -25.74
C ALA A 57 7.22 -5.17 -24.83
N ALA A 58 6.62 -6.15 -24.16
CA ALA A 58 5.55 -5.94 -23.20
C ALA A 58 6.00 -5.05 -22.03
N ASN A 59 7.18 -5.32 -21.44
CA ASN A 59 7.74 -4.50 -20.36
C ASN A 59 7.98 -3.05 -20.81
N ALA A 60 8.49 -2.84 -22.03
CA ALA A 60 8.70 -1.50 -22.58
C ALA A 60 7.37 -0.75 -22.77
N LEU A 61 6.33 -1.44 -23.25
CA LEU A 61 4.99 -0.87 -23.40
C LEU A 61 4.34 -0.59 -22.04
N ALA A 62 4.48 -1.47 -21.06
CA ALA A 62 3.98 -1.28 -19.70
C ALA A 62 4.69 -0.12 -18.98
N ALA A 63 5.98 0.07 -19.20
CA ALA A 63 6.72 1.24 -18.73
C ALA A 63 6.23 2.52 -19.41
N ALA A 64 6.02 2.51 -20.74
CA ALA A 64 5.49 3.63 -21.48
C ALA A 64 4.05 3.99 -21.06
N ALA A 65 3.21 2.99 -20.75
CA ALA A 65 1.87 3.19 -20.23
C ALA A 65 1.89 3.96 -18.91
N ARG A 66 2.80 3.59 -17.99
CA ARG A 66 2.95 4.25 -16.68
C ARG A 66 3.54 5.67 -16.78
N ALA A 67 4.37 5.93 -17.79
CA ALA A 67 4.95 7.25 -18.02
C ALA A 67 4.02 8.21 -18.79
N ALA A 68 2.95 7.70 -19.40
CA ALA A 68 2.04 8.51 -20.20
C ALA A 68 1.18 9.43 -19.32
N THR A 69 1.17 10.72 -19.62
CA THR A 69 0.33 11.72 -18.93
C THR A 69 -1.10 11.76 -19.46
N ASP A 70 -1.30 11.33 -20.71
CA ASP A 70 -2.62 11.21 -21.34
C ASP A 70 -3.22 9.83 -20.99
N PRO A 71 -4.38 9.77 -20.32
CA PRO A 71 -5.02 8.50 -19.94
C PRO A 71 -5.38 7.59 -21.13
N ALA A 72 -5.73 8.15 -22.28
CA ALA A 72 -6.04 7.36 -23.47
C ALA A 72 -4.77 6.72 -24.07
N VAL A 73 -3.66 7.45 -24.08
CA VAL A 73 -2.35 6.90 -24.48
C VAL A 73 -1.89 5.83 -23.50
N ALA A 74 -2.03 6.07 -22.20
CA ALA A 74 -1.71 5.09 -21.15
C ALA A 74 -2.52 3.79 -21.35
N ALA A 75 -3.82 3.90 -21.56
CA ALA A 75 -4.71 2.75 -21.79
C ALA A 75 -4.36 1.99 -23.08
N ALA A 76 -4.06 2.69 -24.18
CA ALA A 76 -3.63 2.05 -25.43
C ALA A 76 -2.31 1.27 -25.24
N LYS A 77 -1.33 1.86 -24.56
CA LYS A 77 -0.05 1.19 -24.26
C LYS A 77 -0.20 0.00 -23.32
N ALA A 78 -1.09 0.09 -22.33
CA ALA A 78 -1.42 -1.04 -21.46
C ALA A 78 -2.08 -2.18 -22.26
N SER A 79 -2.98 -1.87 -23.18
CA SER A 79 -3.60 -2.86 -24.07
C SER A 79 -2.57 -3.54 -24.97
N ASP A 80 -1.65 -2.78 -25.58
CA ASP A 80 -0.56 -3.34 -26.41
C ASP A 80 0.36 -4.24 -25.56
N ALA A 81 0.70 -3.82 -24.33
CA ALA A 81 1.52 -4.61 -23.42
C ALA A 81 0.85 -5.95 -23.05
N ILE A 82 -0.46 -5.94 -22.76
CA ILE A 82 -1.22 -7.16 -22.49
C ILE A 82 -1.16 -8.12 -23.69
N ALA A 83 -1.28 -7.61 -24.92
CA ALA A 83 -1.18 -8.43 -26.12
C ALA A 83 0.20 -9.10 -26.24
N GLU A 84 1.28 -8.36 -26.03
CA GLU A 84 2.65 -8.88 -26.07
C GLU A 84 2.92 -9.91 -24.95
N TYR A 85 2.44 -9.69 -23.72
CA TYR A 85 2.54 -10.71 -22.67
C TYR A 85 1.81 -12.00 -23.08
N ARG A 86 0.63 -11.91 -23.71
CA ARG A 86 -0.09 -13.10 -24.16
C ARG A 86 0.60 -13.82 -25.32
N LEU A 87 1.31 -13.11 -26.20
CA LEU A 87 2.17 -13.73 -27.21
C LEU A 87 3.36 -14.45 -26.57
N ALA A 88 4.03 -13.83 -25.59
CA ALA A 88 5.09 -14.48 -24.82
C ALA A 88 4.58 -15.78 -24.18
N GLN A 89 3.42 -15.74 -23.52
CA GLN A 89 2.79 -16.93 -22.92
C GLN A 89 2.50 -18.05 -23.92
N ALA A 90 2.04 -17.70 -25.13
CA ALA A 90 1.78 -18.69 -26.17
C ALA A 90 3.06 -19.48 -26.52
N ASP A 91 4.20 -18.81 -26.65
CA ASP A 91 5.48 -19.47 -26.91
C ASP A 91 6.01 -20.25 -25.69
N LEU A 92 5.88 -19.70 -24.48
CA LEU A 92 6.31 -20.37 -23.25
C LEU A 92 5.55 -21.68 -23.01
N ARG A 93 4.25 -21.71 -23.30
CA ARG A 93 3.39 -22.90 -23.14
C ARG A 93 3.64 -23.99 -24.19
N ARG A 94 4.21 -23.62 -25.34
CA ARG A 94 4.64 -24.59 -26.36
C ARG A 94 5.92 -25.32 -25.96
N LEU A 95 6.79 -24.69 -25.17
CA LEU A 95 8.08 -25.26 -24.74
C LEU A 95 7.95 -26.65 -24.09
N PRO A 96 7.12 -26.89 -23.06
CA PRO A 96 6.97 -28.23 -22.46
C PRO A 96 6.35 -29.27 -23.39
N VAL A 97 5.60 -28.85 -24.42
CA VAL A 97 4.95 -29.75 -25.38
C VAL A 97 5.92 -30.16 -26.48
N GLU A 98 6.62 -29.20 -27.08
CA GLU A 98 7.54 -29.44 -28.19
C GLU A 98 8.90 -29.95 -27.71
N PHE A 99 9.34 -29.55 -26.51
CA PHE A 99 10.66 -29.84 -25.96
C PHE A 99 10.59 -30.27 -24.48
N PRO A 100 9.95 -31.42 -24.16
CA PRO A 100 9.70 -31.86 -22.78
C PRO A 100 10.98 -32.19 -21.96
N GLN A 101 12.15 -32.19 -22.59
CA GLN A 101 13.46 -32.40 -21.94
C GLN A 101 14.33 -31.14 -21.97
N SER A 102 13.77 -29.98 -22.33
CA SER A 102 14.53 -28.74 -22.37
C SER A 102 15.00 -28.37 -20.96
N ILE A 103 16.22 -27.85 -20.86
CA ILE A 103 16.74 -27.26 -19.63
C ILE A 103 16.07 -25.92 -19.28
N ARG A 104 15.15 -25.45 -20.12
CA ARG A 104 14.48 -24.14 -20.02
C ARG A 104 13.07 -24.23 -19.45
N LEU A 105 12.61 -25.41 -19.05
CA LEU A 105 11.23 -25.60 -18.61
C LEU A 105 10.91 -24.80 -17.33
N ASP A 106 11.86 -24.65 -16.43
CA ASP A 106 11.71 -23.83 -15.22
C ASP A 106 11.60 -22.34 -15.54
N ASN A 107 12.44 -21.86 -16.46
CA ASN A 107 12.39 -20.51 -17.01
C ASN A 107 11.04 -20.23 -17.67
N ALA A 108 10.53 -21.20 -18.46
CA ALA A 108 9.25 -21.05 -19.12
C ALA A 108 8.08 -21.00 -18.14
N ALA A 109 8.08 -21.88 -17.12
CA ALA A 109 7.05 -21.90 -16.11
C ALA A 109 7.02 -20.62 -15.27
N TYR A 110 8.19 -20.14 -14.83
CA TYR A 110 8.33 -18.86 -14.14
C TYR A 110 7.82 -17.69 -15.00
N LEU A 111 8.29 -17.57 -16.25
CA LEU A 111 7.93 -16.45 -17.12
C LEU A 111 6.46 -16.47 -17.52
N ASP A 112 5.83 -17.64 -17.68
CA ASP A 112 4.40 -17.74 -18.01
C ASP A 112 3.53 -17.21 -16.86
N GLY A 113 3.86 -17.59 -15.62
CA GLY A 113 3.21 -17.04 -14.42
C GLY A 113 3.50 -15.54 -14.22
N ARG A 114 4.74 -15.11 -14.49
CA ARG A 114 5.14 -13.69 -14.45
C ARG A 114 4.37 -12.84 -15.46
N CYS A 115 4.15 -13.34 -16.67
CA CYS A 115 3.32 -12.68 -17.68
C CYS A 115 1.88 -12.51 -17.19
N SER A 116 1.27 -13.53 -16.59
CA SER A 116 -0.09 -13.42 -16.04
C SER A 116 -0.17 -12.38 -14.92
N TYR A 117 0.85 -12.31 -14.06
CA TYR A 117 0.91 -11.29 -13.01
C TYR A 117 0.94 -9.87 -13.60
N GLU A 118 1.74 -9.66 -14.65
CA GLU A 118 1.82 -8.36 -15.33
C GLU A 118 0.52 -8.02 -16.07
N VAL A 119 -0.11 -8.99 -16.71
CA VAL A 119 -1.45 -8.81 -17.30
C VAL A 119 -2.45 -8.40 -16.23
N GLY A 120 -2.49 -9.09 -15.08
CA GLY A 120 -3.35 -8.71 -13.96
C GLY A 120 -3.05 -7.31 -13.41
N THR A 121 -1.78 -6.91 -13.39
CA THR A 121 -1.37 -5.56 -12.96
C THR A 121 -1.89 -4.48 -13.90
N LEU A 122 -1.89 -4.73 -15.20
CA LEU A 122 -2.37 -3.79 -16.22
C LEU A 122 -3.90 -3.80 -16.36
N SER A 123 -4.54 -4.96 -16.23
CA SER A 123 -6.00 -5.11 -16.38
C SER A 123 -6.76 -4.78 -15.09
N ALA A 124 -6.10 -4.90 -13.94
CA ALA A 124 -6.71 -4.92 -12.61
C ALA A 124 -7.82 -5.97 -12.45
N ASP A 125 -7.82 -7.02 -13.28
CA ASP A 125 -8.79 -8.11 -13.22
C ASP A 125 -8.33 -9.19 -12.21
N PRO A 126 -9.13 -9.49 -11.16
CA PRO A 126 -8.80 -10.58 -10.24
C PRO A 126 -8.66 -11.96 -10.91
N ALA A 127 -9.29 -12.18 -12.07
CA ALA A 127 -9.15 -13.44 -12.82
C ALA A 127 -7.73 -13.61 -13.39
N ASP A 128 -7.12 -12.53 -13.90
CA ASP A 128 -5.75 -12.57 -14.42
C ASP A 128 -4.74 -12.80 -13.28
N PHE A 129 -4.97 -12.22 -12.09
CA PHE A 129 -4.17 -12.55 -10.91
C PHE A 129 -4.38 -13.99 -10.43
N ALA A 130 -5.61 -14.53 -10.49
CA ALA A 130 -5.85 -15.93 -10.15
C ALA A 130 -5.10 -16.87 -11.11
N ASP A 131 -5.08 -16.57 -12.42
CA ASP A 131 -4.27 -17.30 -13.40
C ASP A 131 -2.76 -17.20 -13.10
N ALA A 132 -2.27 -16.04 -12.68
CA ALA A 132 -0.87 -15.87 -12.25
C ALA A 132 -0.52 -16.75 -11.05
N ARG A 133 -1.40 -16.79 -10.04
CA ARG A 133 -1.23 -17.64 -8.85
C ARG A 133 -1.13 -19.10 -9.28
N ASP A 134 -2.12 -19.58 -10.03
CA ASP A 134 -2.19 -20.99 -10.41
C ASP A 134 -0.96 -21.44 -11.23
N ARG A 135 -0.41 -20.54 -12.06
CA ARG A 135 0.83 -20.80 -12.83
C ARG A 135 2.08 -20.79 -11.96
N LEU A 136 2.20 -19.85 -11.02
CA LEU A 136 3.37 -19.75 -10.14
C LEU A 136 3.39 -20.92 -9.14
N ASP A 137 2.24 -21.28 -8.56
CA ASP A 137 2.07 -22.49 -7.75
C ASP A 137 2.51 -23.75 -8.53
N ALA A 138 2.10 -23.85 -9.81
CA ALA A 138 2.49 -24.95 -10.68
C ALA A 138 3.99 -24.96 -11.02
N ALA A 139 4.60 -23.78 -11.23
CA ALA A 139 6.02 -23.65 -11.50
C ALA A 139 6.86 -24.11 -10.30
N GLU A 140 6.47 -23.70 -9.08
CA GLU A 140 7.12 -24.15 -7.86
C GLU A 140 7.02 -25.66 -7.68
N ALA A 141 5.82 -26.23 -7.86
CA ALA A 141 5.60 -27.67 -7.72
C ALA A 141 6.39 -28.50 -8.75
N ALA A 142 6.51 -28.01 -9.99
CA ALA A 142 7.22 -28.70 -11.06
C ALA A 142 8.75 -28.58 -10.94
N PHE A 143 9.26 -27.48 -10.38
CA PHE A 143 10.69 -27.18 -10.33
C PHE A 143 11.19 -26.77 -8.93
N PRO A 144 11.03 -27.64 -7.90
CA PRO A 144 11.36 -27.32 -6.50
C PRO A 144 12.87 -27.20 -6.21
N ALA A 145 13.73 -27.34 -7.22
CA ALA A 145 15.17 -27.12 -7.12
C ALA A 145 15.64 -26.00 -8.07
N SER A 146 14.73 -25.29 -8.74
CA SER A 146 15.10 -24.23 -9.67
C SER A 146 15.79 -23.08 -8.93
N PRO A 147 16.83 -22.47 -9.52
CA PRO A 147 17.41 -21.23 -8.98
C PRO A 147 16.43 -20.04 -9.04
N LEU A 148 15.26 -20.20 -9.68
CA LEU A 148 14.22 -19.19 -9.79
C LEU A 148 13.21 -19.19 -8.65
N LEU A 149 13.34 -20.08 -7.67
CA LEU A 149 12.34 -20.19 -6.59
C LEU A 149 12.15 -18.89 -5.80
N ASP A 150 13.21 -18.08 -5.63
CA ASP A 150 13.09 -16.78 -4.97
C ASP A 150 12.17 -15.82 -5.76
N ALA A 151 12.31 -15.80 -7.09
CA ALA A 151 11.50 -15.00 -8.00
C ALA A 151 10.07 -15.55 -8.13
N VAL A 152 9.90 -16.88 -8.22
CA VAL A 152 8.58 -17.53 -8.25
C VAL A 152 7.80 -17.17 -6.98
N ALA A 153 8.37 -17.43 -5.80
CA ALA A 153 7.73 -17.12 -4.52
C ALA A 153 7.48 -15.61 -4.36
N TYR A 154 8.40 -14.75 -4.82
CA TYR A 154 8.19 -13.30 -4.77
C TYR A 154 6.96 -12.87 -5.56
N PHE A 155 6.84 -13.31 -6.82
CA PHE A 155 5.72 -12.91 -7.67
C PHE A 155 4.42 -13.62 -7.30
N GLU A 156 4.49 -14.82 -6.72
CA GLU A 156 3.33 -15.48 -6.16
C GLU A 156 2.80 -14.70 -4.95
N GLY A 157 3.70 -14.28 -4.05
CA GLY A 157 3.36 -13.40 -2.92
C GLY A 157 2.74 -12.09 -3.36
N ARG A 158 3.30 -11.44 -4.39
CA ARG A 158 2.73 -10.23 -5.00
C ARG A 158 1.33 -10.48 -5.56
N THR A 159 1.12 -11.62 -6.22
CA THR A 159 -0.17 -12.03 -6.77
C THR A 159 -1.21 -12.21 -5.66
N ARG A 160 -0.88 -12.98 -4.63
CA ARG A 160 -1.76 -13.24 -3.48
C ARG A 160 -2.08 -11.96 -2.71
N PHE A 161 -1.09 -11.09 -2.51
CA PHE A 161 -1.27 -9.78 -1.90
C PHE A 161 -2.28 -8.93 -2.68
N GLN A 162 -2.15 -8.92 -4.00
CA GLN A 162 -3.03 -8.13 -4.86
C GLN A 162 -4.47 -8.68 -4.90
N LEU A 163 -4.63 -10.01 -4.92
CA LEU A 163 -5.95 -10.65 -4.78
C LEU A 163 -6.61 -10.27 -3.45
N ALA A 164 -5.86 -10.28 -2.34
CA ALA A 164 -6.35 -9.88 -1.04
C ALA A 164 -6.76 -8.40 -1.01
N ALA A 165 -5.96 -7.51 -1.59
CA ALA A 165 -6.26 -6.08 -1.68
C ALA A 165 -7.52 -5.80 -2.54
N ILE A 166 -7.67 -6.48 -3.67
CA ILE A 166 -8.87 -6.38 -4.52
C ILE A 166 -10.10 -6.89 -3.75
N ALA A 167 -9.98 -8.02 -3.06
CA ALA A 167 -11.05 -8.58 -2.23
C ALA A 167 -11.44 -7.60 -1.11
N GLN A 168 -10.47 -7.00 -0.41
CA GLN A 168 -10.70 -6.01 0.65
C GLN A 168 -11.50 -4.78 0.15
N ALA A 169 -11.23 -4.35 -1.08
CA ALA A 169 -11.91 -3.21 -1.70
C ALA A 169 -13.34 -3.55 -2.17
N SER A 170 -13.71 -4.83 -2.26
CA SER A 170 -15.02 -5.26 -2.71
C SER A 170 -16.12 -5.01 -1.66
N ALA A 171 -17.32 -4.67 -2.12
CA ALA A 171 -18.46 -4.51 -1.23
C ALA A 171 -18.88 -5.87 -0.66
N GLY A 172 -19.06 -5.94 0.66
CA GLY A 172 -19.43 -7.18 1.35
C GLY A 172 -18.29 -8.18 1.54
N ALA A 173 -17.04 -7.76 1.37
CA ALA A 173 -15.87 -8.58 1.65
C ALA A 173 -15.87 -9.12 3.09
N SER A 174 -15.54 -10.40 3.26
CA SER A 174 -15.31 -11.00 4.57
C SER A 174 -13.90 -10.69 5.06
N THR A 175 -13.77 -10.22 6.30
CA THR A 175 -12.49 -9.97 6.96
C THR A 175 -11.63 -11.22 7.00
N ALA A 176 -12.20 -12.36 7.39
CA ALA A 176 -11.48 -13.62 7.49
C ALA A 176 -10.90 -14.08 6.14
N ALA A 177 -11.67 -13.93 5.05
CA ALA A 177 -11.21 -14.31 3.71
C ALA A 177 -10.06 -13.41 3.23
N VAL A 178 -10.15 -12.11 3.49
CA VAL A 178 -9.09 -11.14 3.14
C VAL A 178 -7.83 -11.38 3.98
N GLN A 179 -7.98 -11.61 5.28
CA GLN A 179 -6.87 -11.96 6.17
C GLN A 179 -6.17 -13.25 5.71
N ALA A 180 -6.92 -14.28 5.31
CA ALA A 180 -6.33 -15.51 4.76
C ALA A 180 -5.49 -15.22 3.49
N GLY A 181 -5.95 -14.31 2.62
CA GLY A 181 -5.21 -13.87 1.44
C GLY A 181 -3.88 -13.18 1.79
N TYR A 182 -3.89 -12.26 2.76
CA TYR A 182 -2.66 -11.60 3.22
C TYR A 182 -1.72 -12.55 3.96
N ALA A 183 -2.26 -13.50 4.74
CA ALA A 183 -1.45 -14.53 5.39
C ALA A 183 -0.74 -15.42 4.37
N ALA A 184 -1.43 -15.85 3.31
CA ALA A 184 -0.83 -16.61 2.24
C ALA A 184 0.25 -15.79 1.51
N ALA A 185 -0.02 -14.51 1.19
CA ALA A 185 0.99 -13.62 0.60
C ALA A 185 2.24 -13.45 1.48
N ARG A 186 2.04 -13.29 2.80
CA ARG A 186 3.12 -13.20 3.78
C ARG A 186 4.01 -14.44 3.77
N ASP A 187 3.40 -15.62 3.71
CA ASP A 187 4.13 -16.89 3.70
C ASP A 187 4.99 -17.02 2.41
N GLU A 188 4.48 -16.56 1.26
CA GLU A 188 5.26 -16.48 0.02
C GLU A 188 6.47 -15.53 0.09
N PHE A 189 6.30 -14.32 0.65
CA PHE A 189 7.42 -13.40 0.81
C PHE A 189 8.49 -13.96 1.75
N ARG A 190 8.08 -14.72 2.78
CA ARG A 190 9.03 -15.45 3.65
C ARG A 190 9.77 -16.52 2.86
N ARG A 191 9.08 -17.30 2.02
CA ARG A 191 9.71 -18.32 1.15
C ARG A 191 10.71 -17.70 0.18
N SER A 192 10.35 -16.59 -0.46
CA SER A 192 11.26 -15.84 -1.34
C SER A 192 12.56 -15.44 -0.64
N ARG A 193 12.48 -14.88 0.58
CA ARG A 193 13.66 -14.49 1.37
C ARG A 193 14.48 -15.69 1.86
N GLN A 194 13.83 -16.82 2.15
CA GLN A 194 14.53 -18.06 2.52
C GLN A 194 15.28 -18.66 1.32
N ALA A 195 14.70 -18.58 0.12
CA ALA A 195 15.35 -19.02 -1.11
C ALA A 195 16.55 -18.14 -1.48
N SER A 196 16.47 -16.81 -1.27
CA SER A 196 17.58 -15.89 -1.54
C SER A 196 17.56 -14.65 -0.64
N ALA A 197 18.32 -14.69 0.45
CA ALA A 197 18.37 -13.59 1.43
C ALA A 197 19.01 -12.29 0.88
N ALA A 198 19.81 -12.38 -0.17
CA ALA A 198 20.46 -11.26 -0.85
C ALA A 198 20.10 -11.20 -2.35
N GLY A 199 19.00 -11.85 -2.74
CA GLY A 199 18.53 -11.88 -4.13
C GLY A 199 18.01 -10.52 -4.60
N THR A 200 17.82 -10.39 -5.91
CA THR A 200 17.30 -9.18 -6.57
C THR A 200 16.00 -8.67 -5.94
N TRP A 201 15.20 -9.58 -5.38
CA TRP A 201 13.89 -9.27 -4.79
C TRP A 201 13.90 -9.17 -3.26
N ALA A 202 15.05 -9.36 -2.59
CA ALA A 202 15.10 -9.51 -1.13
C ALA A 202 14.55 -8.29 -0.38
N ASP A 203 14.98 -7.07 -0.76
CA ASP A 203 14.49 -5.83 -0.15
C ASP A 203 13.00 -5.62 -0.41
N ASN A 204 12.55 -5.92 -1.62
CA ASN A 204 11.15 -5.77 -2.00
C ASN A 204 10.28 -6.79 -1.25
N ALA A 205 10.77 -8.03 -1.09
CA ALA A 205 10.11 -9.07 -0.32
C ALA A 205 10.03 -8.69 1.16
N ALA A 206 11.08 -8.07 1.73
CA ALA A 206 11.04 -7.56 3.11
C ALA A 206 9.98 -6.47 3.28
N TYR A 207 9.89 -5.52 2.34
CA TYR A 207 8.82 -4.52 2.33
C TYR A 207 7.42 -5.17 2.31
N TYR A 208 7.17 -6.08 1.36
CA TYR A 208 5.84 -6.69 1.23
C TYR A 208 5.50 -7.67 2.36
N LEU A 209 6.51 -8.32 2.95
CA LEU A 209 6.36 -9.12 4.16
C LEU A 209 5.83 -8.26 5.32
N GLY A 210 6.49 -7.13 5.59
CA GLY A 210 6.04 -6.18 6.61
C GLY A 210 4.70 -5.54 6.27
N ARG A 211 4.45 -5.25 4.99
CA ARG A 211 3.15 -4.74 4.51
C ARG A 211 2.02 -5.75 4.76
N ALA A 212 2.24 -7.03 4.50
CA ALA A 212 1.24 -8.08 4.72
C ALA A 212 0.93 -8.26 6.22
N ASP A 213 1.95 -8.21 7.08
CA ASP A 213 1.75 -8.23 8.54
C ASP A 213 0.99 -6.98 9.03
N TYR A 214 1.25 -5.80 8.47
CA TYR A 214 0.44 -4.61 8.75
C TYR A 214 -1.03 -4.82 8.37
N GLU A 215 -1.32 -5.35 7.19
CA GLU A 215 -2.72 -5.54 6.75
C GLU A 215 -3.46 -6.54 7.63
N LEU A 216 -2.77 -7.60 8.10
CA LEU A 216 -3.31 -8.56 9.05
C LEU A 216 -3.67 -7.88 10.39
N GLY A 217 -2.77 -7.05 10.93
CA GLY A 217 -3.01 -6.27 12.15
C GLY A 217 -4.13 -5.25 11.97
N TYR A 218 -4.11 -4.51 10.88
CA TYR A 218 -5.12 -3.50 10.54
C TYR A 218 -6.51 -4.13 10.44
N LEU A 219 -6.67 -5.25 9.74
CA LEU A 219 -7.96 -5.94 9.60
C LEU A 219 -8.45 -6.55 10.91
N ALA A 220 -7.55 -6.93 11.82
CA ALA A 220 -7.92 -7.40 13.14
C ALA A 220 -8.53 -6.26 13.99
N VAL A 221 -8.04 -5.02 13.84
CA VAL A 221 -8.56 -3.83 14.55
C VAL A 221 -9.74 -3.18 13.80
N HIS A 222 -9.76 -3.30 12.49
CA HIS A 222 -10.73 -2.66 11.59
C HIS A 222 -11.41 -3.68 10.66
N PRO A 223 -12.23 -4.57 11.21
CA PRO A 223 -12.98 -5.54 10.43
C PRO A 223 -13.87 -4.86 9.37
N LEU A 224 -14.02 -5.55 8.23
CA LEU A 224 -14.74 -5.09 7.05
C LEU A 224 -16.26 -5.21 7.18
N GLU A 225 -16.76 -6.11 8.03
CA GLU A 225 -18.19 -6.32 8.25
C GLU A 225 -18.85 -5.14 8.96
N THR A 226 -20.06 -4.78 8.53
CA THR A 226 -20.83 -3.67 9.14
C THR A 226 -21.15 -3.98 10.60
N GLY A 227 -20.81 -3.05 11.50
CA GLY A 227 -21.09 -3.17 12.93
C GLY A 227 -20.08 -4.02 13.70
N ALA A 228 -19.05 -4.57 13.04
CA ALA A 228 -17.96 -5.20 13.73
C ALA A 228 -17.16 -4.17 14.55
N VAL A 229 -16.79 -4.56 15.77
CA VAL A 229 -16.06 -3.73 16.73
C VAL A 229 -14.61 -4.19 16.81
N ALA A 230 -13.70 -3.27 17.13
CA ALA A 230 -12.32 -3.62 17.42
C ALA A 230 -12.24 -4.60 18.60
N PRO A 231 -11.19 -5.44 18.67
CA PRO A 231 -10.93 -6.29 19.82
C PRO A 231 -10.89 -5.47 21.12
N ALA A 232 -11.46 -6.01 22.19
CA ALA A 232 -11.39 -5.38 23.50
C ALA A 232 -9.99 -5.53 24.11
N ASP A 233 -9.66 -4.65 25.06
CA ASP A 233 -8.37 -4.67 25.73
C ASP A 233 -8.14 -5.97 26.52
N GLY A 234 -6.91 -6.49 26.48
CA GLY A 234 -6.48 -7.71 27.15
C GLY A 234 -7.00 -9.01 26.51
N THR A 235 -7.63 -8.94 25.33
CA THR A 235 -8.14 -10.13 24.62
C THR A 235 -7.06 -10.82 23.77
N PRO A 236 -7.16 -12.15 23.54
CA PRO A 236 -6.28 -12.85 22.60
C PRO A 236 -6.30 -12.26 21.19
N GLU A 237 -7.45 -11.76 20.74
CA GLU A 237 -7.61 -11.11 19.43
C GLU A 237 -6.83 -9.80 19.36
N GLN A 238 -6.84 -8.99 20.43
CA GLN A 238 -6.00 -7.79 20.51
C GLN A 238 -4.52 -8.17 20.50
N ALA A 239 -4.11 -9.14 21.31
CA ALA A 239 -2.72 -9.59 21.37
C ALA A 239 -2.23 -10.11 20.00
N ALA A 240 -3.08 -10.80 19.25
CA ALA A 240 -2.76 -11.24 17.88
C ALA A 240 -2.64 -10.07 16.88
N ALA A 241 -3.43 -9.01 17.07
CA ALA A 241 -3.31 -7.79 16.28
C ALA A 241 -1.98 -7.08 16.57
N VAL A 242 -1.65 -6.86 17.84
CA VAL A 242 -0.35 -6.29 18.29
C VAL A 242 0.81 -7.09 17.73
N ALA A 243 0.80 -8.42 17.87
CA ALA A 243 1.87 -9.27 17.33
C ALA A 243 2.02 -9.15 15.80
N SER A 244 0.96 -8.81 15.07
CA SER A 244 1.05 -8.54 13.63
C SER A 244 1.66 -7.17 13.35
N PHE A 245 1.33 -6.14 14.13
CA PHE A 245 2.01 -4.85 14.05
C PHE A 245 3.49 -4.94 14.43
N ASP A 246 3.86 -5.65 15.50
CA ASP A 246 5.26 -5.87 15.90
C ASP A 246 6.11 -6.47 14.75
N ARG A 247 5.56 -7.48 14.06
CA ARG A 247 6.23 -8.08 12.89
C ARG A 247 6.33 -7.09 11.74
N ALA A 248 5.26 -6.34 11.47
CA ALA A 248 5.26 -5.31 10.44
C ALA A 248 6.34 -4.26 10.71
N GLU A 249 6.43 -3.78 11.94
CA GLU A 249 7.41 -2.77 12.37
C GLU A 249 8.84 -3.26 12.22
N ALA A 250 9.13 -4.49 12.67
CA ALA A 250 10.44 -5.10 12.53
C ALA A 250 10.87 -5.22 11.06
N GLU A 251 9.99 -5.72 10.19
CA GLU A 251 10.30 -5.93 8.77
C GLU A 251 10.39 -4.62 7.98
N LEU A 252 9.47 -3.68 8.22
CA LEU A 252 9.47 -2.38 7.53
C LEU A 252 10.64 -1.51 7.98
N ALA A 253 11.05 -1.59 9.25
CA ALA A 253 12.22 -0.87 9.75
C ALA A 253 13.53 -1.39 9.14
N ALA A 254 13.59 -2.68 8.79
CA ALA A 254 14.75 -3.35 8.22
C ALA A 254 14.98 -3.07 6.73
N VAL A 255 14.00 -2.47 6.02
CA VAL A 255 14.16 -2.12 4.59
C VAL A 255 15.29 -1.10 4.42
N PRO A 256 16.34 -1.40 3.61
CA PRO A 256 17.50 -0.51 3.44
C PRO A 256 17.13 0.83 2.81
N ALA A 257 17.84 1.90 3.21
CA ALA A 257 17.67 3.24 2.64
C ALA A 257 17.94 3.32 1.12
N ALA A 258 18.71 2.38 0.57
CA ALA A 258 18.97 2.29 -0.86
C ALA A 258 17.83 1.61 -1.65
N SER A 259 16.87 0.97 -0.97
CA SER A 259 15.75 0.30 -1.62
C SER A 259 14.81 1.31 -2.27
N SER A 260 14.31 0.98 -3.48
CA SER A 260 13.25 1.76 -4.13
C SER A 260 11.91 1.71 -3.40
N TYR A 261 11.78 0.88 -2.36
CA TYR A 261 10.61 0.77 -1.50
C TYR A 261 10.81 1.41 -0.13
N PHE A 262 11.94 2.10 0.09
CA PHE A 262 12.24 2.65 1.41
C PHE A 262 11.17 3.64 1.89
N ASP A 263 10.73 4.58 1.04
CA ASP A 263 9.68 5.54 1.40
C ASP A 263 8.34 4.84 1.69
N ASN A 264 7.97 3.84 0.89
CA ASN A 264 6.78 3.02 1.13
C ASN A 264 6.89 2.28 2.48
N ALA A 265 8.07 1.75 2.80
CA ALA A 265 8.32 1.05 4.05
C ALA A 265 8.19 2.00 5.25
N ARG A 266 8.74 3.22 5.16
CA ARG A 266 8.60 4.23 6.23
C ARG A 266 7.18 4.75 6.38
N TYR A 267 6.44 4.88 5.27
CA TYR A 267 5.02 5.22 5.32
C TYR A 267 4.23 4.18 6.11
N TYR A 268 4.41 2.89 5.80
CA TYR A 268 3.67 1.85 6.50
C TYR A 268 4.20 1.54 7.88
N LEU A 269 5.49 1.78 8.17
CA LEU A 269 6.02 1.74 9.52
C LEU A 269 5.32 2.78 10.40
N GLY A 270 5.15 4.01 9.89
CA GLY A 270 4.39 5.04 10.59
C GLY A 270 2.92 4.67 10.79
N ARG A 271 2.30 4.02 9.79
CA ARG A 271 0.92 3.52 9.93
C ARG A 271 0.81 2.40 10.95
N SER A 272 1.76 1.46 11.00
CA SER A 272 1.78 0.38 11.99
C SER A 272 1.76 0.95 13.42
N HIS A 273 2.72 1.81 13.75
CA HIS A 273 2.78 2.45 15.05
C HIS A 273 1.52 3.28 15.37
N LEU A 274 1.00 4.02 14.40
CA LEU A 274 -0.20 4.83 14.61
C LEU A 274 -1.45 3.97 14.88
N GLU A 275 -1.58 2.82 14.23
CA GLU A 275 -2.80 2.01 14.24
C GLU A 275 -2.74 0.80 15.16
N GLU A 276 -1.56 0.50 15.71
CA GLU A 276 -1.38 -0.47 16.77
C GLU A 276 -2.37 -0.20 17.93
N PRO A 277 -3.20 -1.19 18.33
CA PRO A 277 -4.13 -1.02 19.42
C PRO A 277 -3.37 -0.96 20.74
N SER A 278 -3.74 -0.03 21.62
CA SER A 278 -3.19 0.03 22.97
C SER A 278 -3.96 -0.93 23.89
N ASP A 279 -3.26 -1.66 24.75
CA ASP A 279 -3.88 -2.42 25.83
C ASP A 279 -3.91 -1.58 27.11
N SER A 280 -5.06 -0.97 27.44
CA SER A 280 -5.18 -0.14 28.64
C SER A 280 -5.11 -0.92 29.96
N THR A 281 -5.12 -2.27 29.90
CA THR A 281 -4.93 -3.13 31.07
C THR A 281 -3.45 -3.33 31.43
N ALA A 282 -2.55 -3.08 30.48
CA ALA A 282 -1.11 -3.21 30.70
C ALA A 282 -0.56 -2.08 31.60
N ALA A 283 0.32 -2.44 32.53
CA ALA A 283 1.00 -1.45 33.36
C ALA A 283 1.87 -0.53 32.49
N GLY A 284 1.68 0.80 32.61
CA GLY A 284 2.44 1.78 31.84
C GLY A 284 2.00 1.94 30.37
N TRP A 285 0.81 1.45 30.00
CA TRP A 285 0.32 1.50 28.62
C TRP A 285 0.35 2.89 27.96
N GLN A 286 0.11 3.97 28.73
CA GLN A 286 0.17 5.34 28.19
C GLN A 286 1.57 5.73 27.71
N ALA A 287 2.61 5.30 28.44
CA ALA A 287 3.99 5.56 28.05
C ALA A 287 4.37 4.75 26.80
N LEU A 288 3.93 3.48 26.72
CA LEU A 288 4.10 2.65 25.53
C LEU A 288 3.40 3.27 24.32
N ARG A 289 2.15 3.72 24.49
CA ARG A 289 1.38 4.36 23.42
C ARG A 289 2.02 5.67 22.97
N THR A 290 2.50 6.49 23.89
CA THR A 290 3.22 7.73 23.57
C THR A 290 4.47 7.42 22.74
N ALA A 291 5.27 6.44 23.15
CA ALA A 291 6.47 6.02 22.42
C ALA A 291 6.16 5.48 21.01
N SER A 292 5.10 4.68 20.86
CA SER A 292 4.63 4.18 19.55
C SER A 292 4.20 5.36 18.66
N LEU A 293 3.43 6.32 19.17
CA LEU A 293 3.04 7.51 18.41
C LEU A 293 4.21 8.41 18.01
N ASP A 294 5.22 8.58 18.88
CA ASP A 294 6.46 9.30 18.55
C ASP A 294 7.22 8.58 17.42
N ALA A 295 7.29 7.24 17.46
CA ALA A 295 7.86 6.44 16.39
C ALA A 295 7.08 6.59 15.07
N ALA A 296 5.74 6.72 15.13
CA ALA A 296 4.91 7.03 13.97
C ALA A 296 5.29 8.39 13.36
N VAL A 297 5.39 9.44 14.18
CA VAL A 297 5.78 10.79 13.73
C VAL A 297 7.16 10.77 13.06
N ALA A 298 8.12 10.08 13.67
CA ALA A 298 9.47 9.94 13.13
C ALA A 298 9.49 9.23 11.77
N ALA A 299 8.76 8.12 11.64
CA ALA A 299 8.67 7.34 10.39
C ALA A 299 8.02 8.16 9.26
N PHE A 300 6.91 8.87 9.52
CA PHE A 300 6.32 9.77 8.52
C PHE A 300 7.26 10.93 8.16
N GLY A 301 8.02 11.46 9.13
CA GLY A 301 9.05 12.47 8.90
C GLY A 301 10.11 12.02 7.89
N GLN A 302 10.50 10.74 7.92
CA GLN A 302 11.45 10.17 6.95
C GLN A 302 10.87 10.17 5.52
N VAL A 303 9.59 9.85 5.34
CA VAL A 303 8.91 9.92 4.03
C VAL A 303 8.91 11.35 3.50
N LEU A 304 8.61 12.34 4.35
CA LEU A 304 8.60 13.75 3.98
C LEU A 304 9.99 14.30 3.63
N GLY A 305 11.04 13.65 4.14
CA GLY A 305 12.44 13.93 3.79
C GLY A 305 12.83 13.47 2.39
N ILE A 306 12.03 12.64 1.71
CA ILE A 306 12.32 12.08 0.39
C ILE A 306 11.61 12.91 -0.69
N PRO A 307 12.34 13.68 -1.51
CA PRO A 307 11.74 14.42 -2.60
C PRO A 307 11.08 13.47 -3.61
N GLY A 308 9.84 13.77 -4.01
CA GLY A 308 9.13 12.99 -5.02
C GLY A 308 8.50 11.68 -4.53
N SER A 309 8.53 11.37 -3.22
CA SER A 309 7.77 10.23 -2.71
C SER A 309 6.28 10.37 -3.02
N PHE A 310 5.68 9.32 -3.60
CA PHE A 310 4.23 9.27 -3.84
C PHE A 310 3.42 9.24 -2.55
N TYR A 311 4.04 8.83 -1.44
CA TYR A 311 3.42 8.80 -0.12
C TYR A 311 3.57 10.11 0.65
N ARG A 312 4.24 11.14 0.11
CA ARG A 312 4.51 12.40 0.82
C ARG A 312 3.24 13.04 1.37
N ASP A 313 2.22 13.22 0.56
CA ASP A 313 0.96 13.84 0.98
C ASP A 313 0.22 13.01 2.04
N ALA A 314 0.17 11.69 1.85
CA ALA A 314 -0.45 10.79 2.81
C ALA A 314 0.33 10.77 4.14
N ALA A 315 1.67 10.72 4.09
CA ALA A 315 2.53 10.78 5.26
C ALA A 315 2.36 12.10 6.02
N GLN A 316 2.22 13.23 5.31
CA GLN A 316 1.93 14.52 5.93
C GLN A 316 0.61 14.47 6.71
N TYR A 317 -0.45 13.94 6.08
CA TYR A 317 -1.75 13.79 6.73
C TYR A 317 -1.68 12.87 7.96
N TRP A 318 -1.05 11.70 7.83
CA TRP A 318 -0.98 10.73 8.92
C TRP A 318 -0.02 11.15 10.05
N ARG A 319 1.01 11.95 9.77
CA ARG A 319 1.83 12.60 10.79
C ARG A 319 1.01 13.58 11.63
N GLY A 320 0.17 14.39 10.99
CA GLY A 320 -0.78 15.26 11.69
C GLY A 320 -1.76 14.47 12.57
N ARG A 321 -2.20 13.29 12.12
CA ARG A 321 -3.03 12.36 12.91
C ARG A 321 -2.29 11.76 14.10
N ALA A 322 -0.99 11.50 13.97
CA ALA A 322 -0.15 11.03 15.06
C ALA A 322 0.04 12.11 16.14
N HIS A 323 0.38 13.34 15.75
CA HIS A 323 0.42 14.50 16.66
C HIS A 323 -0.93 14.75 17.35
N GLN A 324 -2.04 14.69 16.62
CA GLN A 324 -3.36 14.82 17.24
C GLN A 324 -3.65 13.70 18.27
N SER A 325 -3.10 12.50 18.07
CA SER A 325 -3.23 11.40 19.03
C SER A 325 -2.30 11.59 20.23
N LEU A 326 -1.07 12.08 20.03
CA LEU A 326 -0.13 12.42 21.10
C LEU A 326 -0.71 13.45 22.07
N ALA A 327 -1.44 14.43 21.55
CA ALA A 327 -2.11 15.45 22.36
C ALA A 327 -3.05 14.86 23.43
N VAL A 328 -3.63 13.68 23.21
CA VAL A 328 -4.51 13.01 24.18
C VAL A 328 -3.74 12.56 25.43
N TYR A 329 -2.46 12.25 25.27
CA TYR A 329 -1.59 11.72 26.34
C TYR A 329 -0.64 12.77 26.92
N ALA A 330 -0.52 13.93 26.28
CA ALA A 330 0.37 15.00 26.69
C ALA A 330 -0.16 15.74 27.94
N ALA A 331 0.74 16.12 28.83
CA ALA A 331 0.41 16.99 29.96
C ALA A 331 -0.01 18.40 29.50
N ASP A 332 0.60 18.89 28.42
CA ASP A 332 0.17 20.06 27.67
C ASP A 332 -0.06 19.66 26.20
N PRO A 333 -1.32 19.63 25.72
CA PRO A 333 -1.62 19.23 24.34
C PRO A 333 -1.32 20.32 23.31
N ALA A 334 -1.04 21.56 23.72
CA ALA A 334 -0.91 22.69 22.81
C ALA A 334 0.19 22.50 21.74
N PRO A 335 1.42 22.04 22.08
CA PRO A 335 2.47 21.83 21.09
C PRO A 335 2.07 20.79 20.03
N GLU A 336 1.50 19.66 20.47
CA GLU A 336 1.08 18.56 19.61
C GLU A 336 -0.08 18.96 18.69
N LEU A 337 -1.08 19.67 19.21
CA LEU A 337 -2.17 20.19 18.40
C LEU A 337 -1.71 21.29 17.42
N GLY A 338 -0.68 22.06 17.78
CA GLY A 338 0.00 23.00 16.88
C GLY A 338 0.71 22.29 15.72
N ALA A 339 1.51 21.26 16.02
CA ALA A 339 2.18 20.44 15.02
C ALA A 339 1.18 19.71 14.10
N ALA A 340 0.11 19.13 14.68
CA ALA A 340 -0.98 18.51 13.92
C ALA A 340 -1.62 19.51 12.94
N SER A 341 -1.93 20.72 13.41
CA SER A 341 -2.53 21.76 12.57
C SER A 341 -1.60 22.14 11.41
N ALA A 342 -0.31 22.35 11.68
CA ALA A 342 0.68 22.67 10.65
C ALA A 342 0.73 21.59 9.55
N ASP A 343 0.71 20.31 9.94
CA ASP A 343 0.70 19.19 9.02
C ASP A 343 -0.56 19.16 8.16
N PHE A 344 -1.74 19.35 8.75
CA PHE A 344 -2.98 19.37 7.98
C PHE A 344 -3.07 20.59 7.05
N HIS A 345 -2.59 21.77 7.46
CA HIS A 345 -2.54 22.93 6.56
C HIS A 345 -1.62 22.70 5.36
N ALA A 346 -0.50 21.99 5.54
CA ALA A 346 0.36 21.60 4.43
C ALA A 346 -0.37 20.68 3.42
N VAL A 347 -1.19 19.73 3.92
CA VAL A 347 -2.06 18.88 3.08
C VAL A 347 -3.11 19.70 2.35
N ILE A 348 -3.74 20.66 3.02
CA ILE A 348 -4.78 21.54 2.46
C ILE A 348 -4.23 22.44 1.34
N ALA A 349 -3.02 22.96 1.53
CA ALA A 349 -2.36 23.83 0.56
C ALA A 349 -1.89 23.07 -0.70
N GLY A 350 -1.66 21.76 -0.61
CA GLY A 350 -1.29 20.91 -1.74
C GLY A 350 -2.49 20.44 -2.57
N ALA A 351 -2.22 19.82 -3.72
CA ALA A 351 -3.23 19.16 -4.56
C ALA A 351 -3.57 17.74 -4.04
N SER A 352 -3.75 17.60 -2.72
CA SER A 352 -3.89 16.30 -2.08
C SER A 352 -5.31 15.75 -2.20
N SER A 353 -5.42 14.42 -2.29
CA SER A 353 -6.70 13.69 -2.15
C SER A 353 -7.19 13.62 -0.69
N TRP A 354 -6.40 14.10 0.27
CA TRP A 354 -6.73 14.09 1.71
C TRP A 354 -7.25 15.43 2.24
N ARG A 355 -7.51 16.42 1.35
CA ARG A 355 -7.86 17.79 1.75
C ARG A 355 -9.14 17.88 2.61
N ASP A 356 -10.18 17.14 2.26
CA ASP A 356 -11.44 17.12 3.04
C ASP A 356 -11.23 16.53 4.44
N ASN A 357 -10.47 15.44 4.52
CA ASN A 357 -10.10 14.78 5.76
C ASN A 357 -9.20 15.67 6.63
N ALA A 358 -8.21 16.34 6.02
CA ALA A 358 -7.35 17.29 6.69
C ALA A 358 -8.16 18.47 7.27
N LEU A 359 -9.11 19.04 6.52
CA LEU A 359 -10.00 20.09 7.02
C LEU A 359 -10.85 19.63 8.21
N TYR A 360 -11.39 18.41 8.15
CA TYR A 360 -12.10 17.83 9.28
C TYR A 360 -11.19 17.66 10.52
N HIS A 361 -9.94 17.26 10.33
CA HIS A 361 -9.01 17.08 11.44
C HIS A 361 -8.42 18.40 11.97
N VAL A 362 -8.29 19.45 11.15
CA VAL A 362 -8.04 20.84 11.62
C VAL A 362 -9.17 21.28 12.54
N LEU A 363 -10.43 21.09 12.11
CA LEU A 363 -11.59 21.38 12.95
C LEU A 363 -11.49 20.66 14.30
N LYS A 364 -11.22 19.35 14.28
CA LYS A 364 -11.06 18.57 15.52
C LYS A 364 -9.92 19.07 16.40
N ALA A 365 -8.81 19.52 15.82
CA ALA A 365 -7.68 20.06 16.58
C ALA A 365 -8.07 21.34 17.34
N TYR A 366 -8.86 22.24 16.73
CA TYR A 366 -9.38 23.42 17.42
C TYR A 366 -10.38 23.05 18.53
N LEU A 367 -11.25 22.07 18.30
CA LEU A 367 -12.21 21.62 19.31
C LEU A 367 -11.56 20.90 20.50
N ALA A 368 -10.41 20.24 20.28
CA ALA A 368 -9.70 19.49 21.32
C ALA A 368 -8.79 20.37 22.20
N TRP A 369 -8.66 21.67 21.90
CA TRP A 369 -7.79 22.55 22.66
C TRP A 369 -8.33 22.72 24.11
N PRO A 370 -7.47 22.76 25.15
CA PRO A 370 -7.88 22.83 26.57
C PRO A 370 -8.84 23.98 26.94
N ALA A 371 -8.91 25.01 26.09
CA ALA A 371 -9.95 26.02 26.11
C ALA A 371 -10.81 25.87 24.83
N PRO A 372 -11.79 24.95 24.79
CA PRO A 372 -12.56 24.67 23.58
C PRO A 372 -13.48 25.84 23.19
N GLY A 373 -13.93 26.63 24.17
CA GLY A 373 -14.85 27.75 23.98
C GLY A 373 -14.39 28.86 23.01
N PRO A 374 -13.16 29.43 23.13
CA PRO A 374 -12.74 30.53 22.27
C PRO A 374 -12.54 30.12 20.80
N TYR A 375 -12.08 28.91 20.50
CA TYR A 375 -11.64 28.54 19.13
C TYR A 375 -12.75 27.99 18.22
N CYS A 376 -14.01 28.00 18.68
CA CYS A 376 -15.15 27.81 17.79
C CYS A 376 -15.07 28.81 16.62
N SER A 377 -14.91 30.09 16.94
CA SER A 377 -14.90 31.19 15.98
C SER A 377 -13.70 32.13 16.10
N ALA A 378 -12.98 32.17 17.23
CA ALA A 378 -11.81 33.03 17.36
C ALA A 378 -10.60 32.44 16.63
N LEU A 379 -9.84 33.34 16.00
CA LEU A 379 -8.56 33.02 15.36
C LEU A 379 -7.51 32.76 16.43
N ARG A 380 -6.75 31.67 16.32
CA ARG A 380 -5.52 31.52 17.09
C ARG A 380 -4.42 32.36 16.42
N PRO A 381 -3.77 33.31 17.14
CA PRO A 381 -2.74 34.14 16.55
C PRO A 381 -1.59 33.32 15.95
N GLY A 382 -1.22 33.62 14.70
CA GLY A 382 -0.13 32.93 13.99
C GLY A 382 -0.54 31.70 13.20
N ASP A 383 -1.80 31.24 13.31
CA ASP A 383 -2.28 30.10 12.53
C ASP A 383 -2.56 30.47 11.08
N ALA A 384 -2.32 29.50 10.19
CA ALA A 384 -2.75 29.57 8.81
C ALA A 384 -4.28 29.43 8.70
N SER A 385 -4.88 30.04 7.67
CA SER A 385 -6.29 29.80 7.37
C SER A 385 -6.51 28.34 6.89
N PRO A 386 -7.59 27.65 7.29
CA PRO A 386 -8.62 28.08 8.25
C PRO A 386 -8.14 28.08 9.71
N ALA A 387 -8.27 29.23 10.38
CA ALA A 387 -7.71 29.48 11.71
C ALA A 387 -8.71 29.31 12.88
N SER A 388 -9.80 28.58 12.66
CA SER A 388 -10.81 28.23 13.67
C SER A 388 -11.64 27.01 13.26
N ALA A 389 -12.39 26.41 14.19
CA ALA A 389 -13.26 25.26 13.91
C ALA A 389 -14.35 25.58 12.88
N CYS A 390 -15.02 26.74 13.01
CA CYS A 390 -16.04 27.18 12.04
C CYS A 390 -15.45 27.49 10.66
N ALA A 391 -14.27 28.12 10.61
CA ALA A 391 -13.60 28.39 9.34
C ALA A 391 -13.22 27.07 8.62
N ALA A 392 -12.75 26.07 9.36
CA ALA A 392 -12.42 24.77 8.80
C ALA A 392 -13.66 24.02 8.26
N SER A 393 -14.78 24.09 8.98
CA SER A 393 -16.07 23.54 8.54
C SER A 393 -16.60 24.22 7.27
N GLY A 394 -16.52 25.56 7.19
CA GLY A 394 -16.92 26.33 6.01
C GLY A 394 -16.03 26.03 4.80
N ALA A 395 -14.72 25.94 4.99
CA ALA A 395 -13.76 25.54 3.96
C ALA A 395 -14.01 24.11 3.46
N LEU A 396 -14.33 23.17 4.36
CA LEU A 396 -14.70 21.80 4.02
C LEU A 396 -15.97 21.75 3.16
N SER A 397 -17.00 22.49 3.56
CA SER A 397 -18.27 22.55 2.81
C SER A 397 -18.06 23.15 1.42
N THR A 398 -17.24 24.20 1.33
CA THR A 398 -16.86 24.83 0.06
C THR A 398 -16.08 23.87 -0.84
N LEU A 399 -15.10 23.14 -0.31
CA LEU A 399 -14.32 22.16 -1.05
C LEU A 399 -15.23 21.09 -1.67
N VAL A 400 -16.12 20.50 -0.85
CA VAL A 400 -17.05 19.45 -1.30
C VAL A 400 -18.03 19.96 -2.35
N ALA A 401 -18.48 21.21 -2.26
CA ALA A 401 -19.40 21.81 -3.22
C ALA A 401 -18.74 22.23 -4.54
N SER A 402 -17.45 22.58 -4.51
CA SER A 402 -16.74 23.16 -5.67
C SER A 402 -15.84 22.18 -6.41
N ASP A 403 -15.39 21.10 -5.77
CA ASP A 403 -14.47 20.13 -6.34
C ASP A 403 -15.14 18.74 -6.45
N PRO A 404 -15.48 18.29 -7.67
CA PRO A 404 -16.13 16.99 -7.90
C PRO A 404 -15.38 15.80 -7.32
N ALA A 405 -14.05 15.89 -7.10
CA ALA A 405 -13.27 14.82 -6.48
C ALA A 405 -13.73 14.53 -5.04
N PHE A 406 -14.35 15.50 -4.37
CA PHE A 406 -14.81 15.39 -2.98
C PHE A 406 -16.33 15.36 -2.82
N ALA A 407 -17.11 15.30 -3.91
CA ALA A 407 -18.57 15.35 -3.87
C ALA A 407 -19.21 14.21 -3.03
N ALA A 408 -18.52 13.08 -2.88
CA ALA A 408 -18.95 11.95 -2.06
C ALA A 408 -18.46 12.00 -0.60
N SER A 409 -17.82 13.09 -0.19
CA SER A 409 -17.30 13.24 1.17
C SER A 409 -18.43 13.29 2.20
N THR A 410 -18.28 12.51 3.27
CA THR A 410 -19.21 12.50 4.42
C THR A 410 -18.76 13.44 5.55
N TYR A 411 -17.56 14.02 5.42
CA TYR A 411 -16.97 14.85 6.46
C TYR A 411 -17.76 16.13 6.78
N PRO A 412 -18.49 16.80 5.85
CA PRO A 412 -19.32 17.94 6.23
C PRO A 412 -20.37 17.60 7.31
N ALA A 413 -21.03 16.45 7.20
CA ALA A 413 -22.02 16.01 8.19
C ALA A 413 -21.37 15.64 9.54
N LEU A 414 -20.18 15.01 9.49
CA LEU A 414 -19.39 14.71 10.70
C LEU A 414 -18.89 15.99 11.39
N ALA A 415 -18.44 16.98 10.61
CA ALA A 415 -18.02 18.29 11.09
C ALA A 415 -19.16 19.03 11.80
N ALA A 416 -20.35 19.06 11.19
CA ALA A 416 -21.54 19.65 11.80
C ALA A 416 -21.91 18.97 13.13
N SER A 417 -21.87 17.64 13.16
CA SER A 417 -22.09 16.86 14.39
C SER A 417 -21.07 17.19 15.49
N ALA A 418 -19.79 17.27 15.12
CA ALA A 418 -18.71 17.59 16.07
C ALA A 418 -18.83 19.01 16.64
N LEU A 419 -19.16 20.01 15.81
CA LEU A 419 -19.39 21.39 16.23
C LEU A 419 -20.57 21.50 17.20
N SER A 420 -21.69 20.83 16.86
CA SER A 420 -22.88 20.78 17.70
C SER A 420 -22.57 20.15 19.07
N ALA A 421 -21.85 19.03 19.09
CA ALA A 421 -21.44 18.36 20.32
C ALA A 421 -20.52 19.24 21.19
N ALA A 422 -19.71 20.10 20.57
CA ALA A 422 -18.85 21.06 21.27
C ALA A 422 -19.57 22.36 21.68
N GLY A 423 -20.86 22.53 21.33
CA GLY A 423 -21.61 23.77 21.60
C GLY A 423 -21.16 24.97 20.77
N CYS A 424 -20.45 24.75 19.65
CA CYS A 424 -20.02 25.82 18.75
C CYS A 424 -21.17 26.25 17.84
N ALA A 425 -21.47 27.56 17.83
CA ALA A 425 -22.36 28.17 16.85
C ALA A 425 -21.53 28.82 15.73
N CYS A 426 -21.60 28.26 14.53
CA CYS A 426 -20.95 28.83 13.34
C CYS A 426 -21.95 29.71 12.57
N PRO A 427 -21.54 30.94 12.18
CA PRO A 427 -22.39 31.85 11.42
C PRO A 427 -22.62 31.40 9.97
#